data_AF-A0A8J2WQB9-F1
#
_entry.id   AF-A0A8J2WQB9-F1
#
_cell.length_a   1.000
_cell.length_b   1.000
_cell.length_c   1.000
_cell.angle_alpha   90.00
_cell.angle_beta   90.00
_cell.angle_gamma   90.00
#
_symmetry.space_group_name_H-M   'P 1'
#
loop_
_entity.id
_entity.type
_entity.pdbx_description
1 polymer ?
#
loop_
_entity_poly.entity_id
_entity_poly.type
_entity_poly.pdbx_seq_one_letter_code
_entity_poly.pdbx_strand_id
1 'polypeptide(L)'
;MGLECLVVLGHVLRRTVVLPPPQPLYLIANNYHARRDFGFADFLNVTLLGSHGGWRTLTMDQFLATKVKGAPITAKGRSIWKAVTQASDATLPPVGPRFATFSAQGRDAPVSWKNTNFPPGQKVIKLDELYSARHLHSPGTGSHRLLKNFYSFLYFQDKEQNKFYKRFVRDYMRYQDTIQCAAHRVLQKIRSMNSTFYAIHARRNDFQYRLAKISAKDIIENLKPIDIPKGSLVFLATDDPTGECRGCLYERKPCHTYPIPRDKKMGCPDDPSWNAFTEYGWKVVMLQDFKRELGDLNPNYYGMVDQIVCSRAEKWAGAFWSTFSAFIHRLRGYHGLGEESYYHTPGKLMDLRQPRRSGPGWTRDWRAGWTDDDHGELISRWASGGTSPSGNYTGRASVLGQAVSGTVSIINGTHMNLDVGHPAHIKCPGEPYTLSSTGAVTLPTAGTAGDCVHDALTAHGGSIESIFYNSSADAIHVDVTVLYFVSVKMTLASVV
;
A
#
# COMPACT_ATOMS: atom_id res chain seq x y z
N MET A 1 10.09 -2.72 -4.11
CA MET A 1 9.71 -1.29 -4.24
C MET A 1 10.79 -0.45 -4.91
N GLY A 2 11.75 0.12 -4.18
CA GLY A 2 12.70 1.10 -4.74
C GLY A 2 13.51 0.64 -5.96
N LEU A 3 13.97 -0.63 -5.97
CA LEU A 3 14.63 -1.22 -7.14
C LEU A 3 13.70 -1.29 -8.36
N GLU A 4 12.45 -1.71 -8.19
CA GLU A 4 11.47 -1.82 -9.28
C GLU A 4 11.18 -0.44 -9.90
N CYS A 5 11.25 0.62 -9.10
CA CYS A 5 11.15 1.99 -9.58
C CYS A 5 12.31 2.34 -10.53
N LEU A 6 13.55 1.95 -10.17
CA LEU A 6 14.74 2.16 -10.99
C LEU A 6 14.79 1.25 -12.23
N VAL A 7 14.30 0.02 -12.12
CA VAL A 7 14.19 -0.95 -13.23
C VAL A 7 13.18 -0.43 -14.27
N VAL A 8 11.99 -0.03 -13.84
CA VAL A 8 10.99 0.55 -14.76
C VAL A 8 11.50 1.89 -15.33
N LEU A 9 12.03 2.79 -14.51
CA LEU A 9 12.57 4.07 -14.99
C LEU A 9 13.72 3.90 -16.00
N GLY A 10 14.64 2.97 -15.76
CA GLY A 10 15.74 2.65 -16.68
C GLY A 10 15.22 2.13 -18.02
N HIS A 11 14.24 1.21 -18.00
CA HIS A 11 13.61 0.68 -19.21
C HIS A 11 12.83 1.77 -19.98
N VAL A 12 12.07 2.63 -19.30
CA VAL A 12 11.36 3.78 -19.91
C VAL A 12 12.36 4.72 -20.60
N LEU A 13 13.45 5.07 -19.92
CA LEU A 13 14.48 5.95 -20.46
C LEU A 13 15.41 5.27 -21.48
N ARG A 14 15.22 3.97 -21.78
CA ARG A 14 16.12 3.13 -22.61
C ARG A 14 17.58 3.12 -22.15
N ARG A 15 17.81 3.29 -20.84
CA ARG A 15 19.14 3.41 -20.22
C ARG A 15 19.63 2.08 -19.68
N THR A 16 20.93 1.83 -19.84
CA THR A 16 21.62 0.76 -19.12
C THR A 16 21.65 1.09 -17.63
N VAL A 17 21.06 0.23 -16.79
CA VAL A 17 21.00 0.43 -15.34
C VAL A 17 22.26 -0.15 -14.69
N VAL A 18 22.96 0.67 -13.91
CA VAL A 18 24.07 0.20 -13.09
C VAL A 18 23.51 -0.42 -11.82
N LEU A 19 23.74 -1.72 -11.61
CA LEU A 19 23.37 -2.38 -10.36
C LEU A 19 24.36 -1.96 -9.26
N PRO A 20 23.88 -1.58 -8.06
CA PRO A 20 24.74 -1.26 -6.93
C PRO A 20 25.53 -2.50 -6.50
N PRO A 21 26.73 -2.31 -5.90
CA PRO A 21 27.52 -3.44 -5.43
C PRO A 21 26.83 -4.11 -4.23
N PRO A 22 27.19 -5.37 -3.90
CA PRO A 22 26.79 -6.00 -2.66
C PRO A 22 27.18 -5.16 -1.43
N GLN A 23 26.26 -4.99 -0.47
CA GLN A 23 26.48 -4.22 0.76
C GLN A 23 25.79 -4.89 1.97
N PRO A 24 26.16 -4.55 3.21
CA PRO A 24 25.43 -5.01 4.40
C PRO A 24 24.00 -4.44 4.40
N LEU A 25 23.01 -5.32 4.34
CA LEU A 25 21.60 -4.94 4.34
C LEU A 25 21.02 -4.94 5.77
N TYR A 26 20.23 -3.92 6.11
CA TYR A 26 19.65 -3.76 7.44
C TYR A 26 18.72 -4.93 7.82
N LEU A 27 18.89 -5.47 9.03
CA LEU A 27 18.24 -6.69 9.57
C LEU A 27 18.54 -8.01 8.84
N ILE A 28 19.36 -7.95 7.78
CA ILE A 28 19.99 -9.09 7.10
C ILE A 28 21.44 -9.18 7.62
N ALA A 29 22.15 -10.29 7.35
CA ALA A 29 23.56 -10.52 7.68
C ALA A 29 23.97 -10.58 9.17
N ASN A 30 23.08 -10.24 10.12
CA ASN A 30 23.40 -10.28 11.55
C ASN A 30 23.69 -11.70 12.08
N ASN A 31 23.02 -12.72 11.55
CA ASN A 31 22.99 -14.08 12.11
C ASN A 31 23.68 -15.14 11.22
N TYR A 32 24.61 -14.76 10.33
CA TYR A 32 25.32 -15.73 9.48
C TYR A 32 26.82 -15.39 9.35
N HIS A 33 27.68 -16.37 9.68
CA HIS A 33 29.12 -16.12 9.87
C HIS A 33 29.92 -15.95 8.56
N ALA A 34 29.45 -16.48 7.43
CA ALA A 34 30.26 -16.57 6.21
C ALA A 34 30.21 -15.35 5.27
N ARG A 35 29.09 -14.60 5.22
CA ARG A 35 28.92 -13.49 4.27
C ARG A 35 27.98 -12.40 4.79
N ARG A 36 28.40 -11.13 4.67
CA ARG A 36 27.62 -9.95 5.07
C ARG A 36 27.20 -9.03 3.92
N ASP A 37 27.96 -8.99 2.83
CA ASP A 37 27.66 -8.12 1.69
C ASP A 37 26.72 -8.84 0.69
N PHE A 38 25.48 -8.36 0.56
CA PHE A 38 24.46 -8.90 -0.35
C PHE A 38 24.05 -7.87 -1.41
N GLY A 39 23.89 -8.32 -2.66
CA GLY A 39 23.41 -7.55 -3.80
C GLY A 39 22.10 -8.10 -4.36
N PHE A 40 21.59 -7.53 -5.44
CA PHE A 40 20.27 -7.92 -5.98
C PHE A 40 20.25 -9.34 -6.57
N ALA A 41 21.37 -9.81 -7.14
CA ALA A 41 21.49 -11.15 -7.68
C ALA A 41 21.35 -12.27 -6.63
N ASP A 42 21.60 -11.96 -5.34
CA ASP A 42 21.44 -12.93 -4.25
C ASP A 42 19.97 -13.21 -3.91
N PHE A 43 19.04 -12.34 -4.31
CA PHE A 43 17.62 -12.44 -3.96
C PHE A 43 16.70 -12.53 -5.17
N LEU A 44 17.02 -11.84 -6.26
CA LEU A 44 16.21 -11.77 -7.49
C LEU A 44 16.93 -12.45 -8.65
N ASN A 45 16.17 -13.11 -9.52
CA ASN A 45 16.69 -13.77 -10.71
C ASN A 45 17.05 -12.70 -11.78
N VAL A 46 18.23 -12.09 -11.61
CA VAL A 46 18.74 -11.04 -12.53
C VAL A 46 19.05 -11.57 -13.93
N THR A 47 19.25 -12.88 -14.08
CA THR A 47 19.44 -13.55 -15.38
C THR A 47 18.13 -13.55 -16.17
N LEU A 48 17.00 -13.84 -15.51
CA LEU A 48 15.67 -13.70 -16.08
C LEU A 48 15.40 -12.25 -16.49
N LEU A 49 15.65 -11.26 -15.62
CA LEU A 49 15.54 -9.84 -16.00
C LEU A 49 16.45 -9.48 -17.19
N GLY A 50 17.64 -10.08 -17.25
CA GLY A 50 18.60 -9.97 -18.36
C GLY A 50 18.14 -10.56 -19.70
N SER A 51 17.15 -11.46 -19.73
CA SER A 51 16.64 -12.05 -20.98
C SER A 51 15.63 -11.17 -21.72
N HIS A 52 15.10 -10.13 -21.06
CA HIS A 52 14.20 -9.18 -21.72
C HIS A 52 14.99 -8.27 -22.68
N GLY A 53 14.77 -8.38 -23.99
CA GLY A 53 15.57 -7.68 -25.02
C GLY A 53 15.58 -6.14 -24.95
N GLY A 54 14.65 -5.52 -24.23
CA GLY A 54 14.66 -4.07 -23.95
C GLY A 54 15.47 -3.67 -22.70
N TRP A 55 15.92 -4.62 -21.88
CA TRP A 55 16.65 -4.39 -20.64
C TRP A 55 18.17 -4.44 -20.84
N ARG A 56 18.91 -3.62 -20.09
CA ARG A 56 20.38 -3.54 -20.14
C ARG A 56 20.93 -3.22 -18.76
N THR A 57 21.96 -3.96 -18.33
CA THR A 57 22.62 -3.75 -17.03
C THR A 57 24.14 -3.72 -17.13
N LEU A 58 24.76 -3.01 -16.19
CA LEU A 58 26.18 -3.11 -15.85
C LEU A 58 26.31 -3.38 -14.35
N THR A 59 27.38 -4.06 -13.92
CA THR A 59 27.78 -4.01 -12.52
C THR A 59 28.37 -2.65 -12.18
N MET A 60 28.38 -2.27 -10.90
CA MET A 60 29.04 -1.05 -10.46
C MET A 60 30.53 -1.03 -10.84
N ASP A 61 31.22 -2.16 -10.69
CA ASP A 61 32.65 -2.31 -10.98
C ASP A 61 32.93 -2.06 -12.48
N GLN A 62 32.09 -2.59 -13.37
CA GLN A 62 32.14 -2.32 -14.81
C GLN A 62 31.85 -0.84 -15.15
N PHE A 63 30.91 -0.21 -14.44
CA PHE A 63 30.62 1.21 -14.60
C PHE A 63 31.81 2.07 -14.17
N LEU A 64 32.36 1.84 -12.98
CA LEU A 64 33.52 2.57 -12.45
C LEU A 64 34.72 2.42 -13.38
N ALA A 65 35.10 1.19 -13.74
CA ALA A 65 36.25 0.90 -14.60
C ALA A 65 36.13 1.52 -16.00
N THR A 66 34.92 1.64 -16.56
CA THR A 66 34.73 2.11 -17.96
C THR A 66 34.19 3.54 -18.09
N LYS A 67 33.76 4.20 -17.02
CA LYS A 67 33.14 5.55 -17.05
C LYS A 67 33.74 6.54 -16.05
N VAL A 68 34.46 6.09 -15.03
CA VAL A 68 34.98 6.98 -13.97
C VAL A 68 36.51 6.90 -13.92
N LYS A 69 37.16 7.84 -14.62
CA LYS A 69 38.64 7.88 -14.77
C LYS A 69 39.32 7.94 -13.39
N GLY A 70 40.07 6.90 -13.04
CA GLY A 70 40.78 6.80 -11.77
C GLY A 70 39.92 6.37 -10.57
N ALA A 71 38.70 5.85 -10.79
CA ALA A 71 37.89 5.32 -9.69
C ALA A 71 38.55 4.09 -9.03
N PRO A 72 38.47 3.94 -7.69
CA PRO A 72 38.80 2.69 -7.05
C PRO A 72 37.70 1.67 -7.38
N ILE A 73 38.03 0.69 -8.24
CA ILE A 73 37.10 -0.36 -8.69
C ILE A 73 36.54 -1.18 -7.51
N THR A 74 37.25 -1.19 -6.37
CA THR A 74 36.89 -1.88 -5.12
C THR A 74 36.32 -0.96 -4.02
N ALA A 75 35.90 0.27 -4.35
CA ALA A 75 35.41 1.24 -3.36
C ALA A 75 34.18 0.74 -2.57
N LYS A 76 34.22 0.82 -1.22
CA LYS A 76 33.10 0.45 -0.34
C LYS A 76 32.56 1.63 0.49
N GLY A 77 31.28 1.57 0.85
CA GLY A 77 30.65 2.53 1.75
C GLY A 77 30.55 3.94 1.14
N ARG A 78 31.01 4.98 1.86
CA ARG A 78 30.84 6.38 1.42
C ARG A 78 31.69 6.80 0.22
N SER A 79 32.81 6.13 -0.05
CA SER A 79 33.70 6.50 -1.17
C SER A 79 33.09 6.21 -2.54
N ILE A 80 32.39 5.08 -2.69
CA ILE A 80 31.76 4.71 -3.96
C ILE A 80 30.64 5.70 -4.34
N TRP A 81 29.80 6.09 -3.37
CA TRP A 81 28.71 7.04 -3.59
C TRP A 81 29.22 8.45 -3.89
N LYS A 82 30.37 8.84 -3.32
CA LYS A 82 31.06 10.08 -3.72
C LYS A 82 31.52 10.01 -5.18
N ALA A 83 32.20 8.93 -5.58
CA ALA A 83 32.68 8.75 -6.96
C ALA A 83 31.52 8.72 -7.98
N VAL A 84 30.44 7.99 -7.70
CA VAL A 84 29.24 7.95 -8.55
C VAL A 84 28.59 9.33 -8.66
N THR A 85 28.50 10.09 -7.56
CA THR A 85 27.97 11.47 -7.58
C THR A 85 28.85 12.39 -8.42
N GLN A 86 30.18 12.31 -8.29
CA GLN A 86 31.13 13.13 -9.06
C GLN A 86 31.15 12.77 -10.56
N ALA A 87 30.75 11.55 -10.93
CA ALA A 87 30.70 11.08 -12.31
C ALA A 87 29.33 11.23 -12.99
N SER A 88 28.33 11.80 -12.30
CA SER A 88 26.96 11.89 -12.79
C SER A 88 26.57 13.29 -13.23
N ASP A 89 26.20 13.43 -14.50
CA ASP A 89 25.84 14.70 -15.12
C ASP A 89 24.56 15.30 -14.52
N ALA A 90 23.65 14.45 -14.02
CA ALA A 90 22.52 14.88 -13.20
C ALA A 90 22.17 13.86 -12.11
N THR A 91 21.51 14.35 -11.06
CA THR A 91 20.85 13.54 -10.03
C THR A 91 19.36 13.44 -10.37
N LEU A 92 18.73 12.27 -10.16
CA LEU A 92 17.27 12.17 -10.25
C LEU A 92 16.63 13.20 -9.31
N PRO A 93 15.62 13.99 -9.73
CA PRO A 93 15.06 15.03 -8.89
C PRO A 93 14.51 14.48 -7.56
N PRO A 94 14.41 15.34 -6.52
CA PRO A 94 13.83 14.96 -5.24
C PRO A 94 12.48 14.25 -5.41
N VAL A 95 12.39 13.04 -4.86
CA VAL A 95 11.18 12.25 -4.74
C VAL A 95 10.27 12.92 -3.71
N GLY A 96 9.53 13.93 -4.19
CA GLY A 96 8.39 14.49 -3.49
C GLY A 96 7.25 13.46 -3.38
N PRO A 97 6.00 13.89 -3.18
CA PRO A 97 4.89 12.95 -3.02
C PRO A 97 4.77 11.88 -4.12
N ARG A 98 4.97 12.24 -5.40
CA ARG A 98 4.83 11.42 -6.63
C ARG A 98 5.70 12.01 -7.76
N PHE A 99 5.88 11.27 -8.86
CA PHE A 99 6.28 11.81 -10.18
C PHE A 99 5.10 11.65 -11.16
N ALA A 100 5.35 11.85 -12.45
CA ALA A 100 4.59 11.29 -13.58
C ALA A 100 5.56 11.05 -14.75
N THR A 101 5.16 10.35 -15.80
CA THR A 101 6.00 10.16 -17.00
C THR A 101 5.19 10.34 -18.28
N PHE A 102 5.77 11.03 -19.27
CA PHE A 102 5.13 11.34 -20.54
C PHE A 102 5.76 10.53 -21.67
N SER A 103 5.15 9.39 -21.99
CA SER A 103 5.48 8.49 -23.11
C SER A 103 6.84 7.75 -23.06
N ALA A 104 7.00 6.79 -23.98
CA ALA A 104 8.25 6.05 -24.22
C ALA A 104 9.20 6.71 -25.25
N GLN A 105 8.90 7.92 -25.72
CA GLN A 105 9.57 8.52 -26.91
C GLN A 105 9.98 10.00 -26.77
N GLY A 106 9.48 10.73 -25.78
CA GLY A 106 10.04 12.04 -25.37
C GLY A 106 9.97 13.17 -26.42
N ARG A 107 9.05 13.06 -27.40
CA ARG A 107 8.80 14.10 -28.42
C ARG A 107 7.32 14.45 -28.57
N ASP A 108 6.42 13.47 -28.40
CA ASP A 108 4.97 13.65 -28.55
C ASP A 108 4.25 13.79 -27.19
N ALA A 109 4.59 14.85 -26.44
CA ALA A 109 3.74 15.30 -25.35
C ALA A 109 2.54 16.07 -25.95
N PRO A 110 1.27 15.75 -25.60
CA PRO A 110 0.12 16.45 -26.18
C PRO A 110 0.17 17.95 -25.88
N VAL A 111 0.04 18.77 -26.92
CA VAL A 111 0.14 20.25 -26.85
C VAL A 111 -0.85 20.85 -25.84
N SER A 112 -1.98 20.17 -25.59
CA SER A 112 -3.09 20.59 -24.73
C SER A 112 -3.25 19.75 -23.44
N TRP A 113 -2.18 19.24 -22.85
CA TRP A 113 -2.27 18.50 -21.56
C TRP A 113 -2.21 19.45 -20.34
N LYS A 114 -3.34 19.66 -19.65
CA LYS A 114 -3.46 20.55 -18.48
C LYS A 114 -3.12 19.86 -17.15
N ASN A 115 -2.53 20.61 -16.21
CA ASN A 115 -2.20 20.15 -14.84
C ASN A 115 -3.40 19.65 -14.00
N THR A 116 -4.64 19.85 -14.45
CA THR A 116 -5.89 19.46 -13.76
C THR A 116 -5.97 17.96 -13.47
N ASN A 117 -5.32 17.13 -14.28
CA ASN A 117 -5.30 15.68 -14.11
C ASN A 117 -4.39 15.21 -12.95
N PHE A 118 -3.68 16.12 -12.27
CA PHE A 118 -2.87 15.81 -11.09
C PHE A 118 -3.52 16.34 -9.81
N PRO A 119 -3.66 15.51 -8.75
CA PRO A 119 -4.13 15.98 -7.46
C PRO A 119 -3.29 17.16 -6.91
N PRO A 120 -3.89 18.15 -6.24
CA PRO A 120 -3.21 19.38 -5.80
C PRO A 120 -1.91 19.15 -5.02
N GLY A 121 -0.93 20.02 -5.24
CA GLY A 121 0.40 19.96 -4.61
C GLY A 121 1.37 18.91 -5.18
N GLN A 122 0.97 18.16 -6.21
CA GLN A 122 1.83 17.19 -6.88
C GLN A 122 2.77 17.88 -7.89
N LYS A 123 4.06 18.07 -7.53
CA LYS A 123 5.07 18.47 -8.53
C LYS A 123 5.22 17.35 -9.57
N VAL A 124 5.25 17.77 -10.82
CA VAL A 124 5.40 16.91 -11.99
C VAL A 124 6.72 17.26 -12.66
N ILE A 125 7.38 16.23 -13.18
CA ILE A 125 8.70 16.29 -13.81
C ILE A 125 8.55 15.60 -15.15
N LYS A 126 8.89 16.27 -16.25
CA LYS A 126 8.95 15.58 -17.54
C LYS A 126 10.22 14.73 -17.54
N LEU A 127 10.09 13.44 -17.87
CA LEU A 127 11.29 12.61 -18.07
C LEU A 127 12.18 13.11 -19.22
N ASP A 128 11.62 13.97 -20.07
CA ASP A 128 12.31 14.67 -21.17
C ASP A 128 13.52 15.47 -20.67
N GLU A 129 13.38 16.11 -19.50
CA GLU A 129 14.45 16.83 -18.79
C GLU A 129 15.63 15.91 -18.42
N LEU A 130 15.40 14.59 -18.36
CA LEU A 130 16.38 13.57 -18.01
C LEU A 130 16.97 12.82 -19.22
N TYR A 131 16.59 13.11 -20.47
CA TYR A 131 17.25 12.50 -21.64
C TYR A 131 18.63 13.12 -21.94
N SER A 132 18.81 14.41 -21.65
CA SER A 132 20.06 15.15 -21.93
C SER A 132 21.27 14.67 -21.11
N ALA A 133 21.05 14.28 -19.85
CA ALA A 133 22.11 13.79 -18.97
C ALA A 133 22.68 12.45 -19.45
N ARG A 134 24.01 12.31 -19.53
CA ARG A 134 24.64 11.05 -19.94
C ARG A 134 24.50 9.98 -18.86
N HIS A 135 24.73 10.34 -17.60
CA HIS A 135 24.59 9.49 -16.42
C HIS A 135 23.62 10.13 -15.41
N LEU A 136 22.77 9.30 -14.79
CA LEU A 136 21.76 9.71 -13.82
C LEU A 136 21.99 9.01 -12.48
N HIS A 137 22.26 9.75 -11.41
CA HIS A 137 22.41 9.20 -10.07
C HIS A 137 21.08 9.16 -9.30
N SER A 138 20.80 8.06 -8.59
CA SER A 138 19.72 7.98 -7.59
C SER A 138 20.32 7.83 -6.18
N PRO A 139 20.40 8.90 -5.37
CA PRO A 139 21.14 8.88 -4.10
C PRO A 139 20.51 8.03 -2.98
N GLY A 140 19.29 7.51 -3.17
CA GLY A 140 18.61 6.61 -2.22
C GLY A 140 18.39 7.17 -0.79
N THR A 141 18.59 8.48 -0.58
CA THR A 141 18.73 9.10 0.74
C THR A 141 17.97 10.43 0.82
N GLY A 142 17.56 10.80 2.04
CA GLY A 142 16.76 12.00 2.29
C GLY A 142 15.53 12.08 1.39
N SER A 143 15.38 13.19 0.68
CA SER A 143 14.35 13.46 -0.32
C SER A 143 14.52 12.69 -1.64
N HIS A 144 15.39 11.68 -1.73
CA HIS A 144 15.55 10.81 -2.93
C HIS A 144 15.18 9.33 -2.67
N ARG A 145 14.45 9.06 -1.58
CA ARG A 145 14.08 7.69 -1.14
C ARG A 145 12.83 7.15 -1.83
N LEU A 146 13.00 6.26 -2.80
CA LEU A 146 11.92 5.58 -3.54
C LEU A 146 11.18 4.53 -2.66
N LEU A 147 10.41 4.99 -1.67
CA LEU A 147 9.71 4.16 -0.66
C LEU A 147 8.29 3.72 -1.05
N LYS A 148 7.84 3.96 -2.29
CA LYS A 148 6.55 3.50 -2.82
C LYS A 148 6.78 2.49 -3.94
N ASN A 149 5.71 1.84 -4.40
CA ASN A 149 5.76 1.01 -5.61
C ASN A 149 6.05 1.83 -6.87
N PHE A 150 6.59 1.18 -7.91
CA PHE A 150 6.95 1.83 -9.17
C PHE A 150 5.77 2.57 -9.81
N TYR A 151 4.61 1.92 -9.88
CA TYR A 151 3.38 2.51 -10.41
C TYR A 151 2.88 3.70 -9.58
N SER A 152 3.27 3.82 -8.30
CA SER A 152 2.93 4.95 -7.42
C SER A 152 3.73 6.22 -7.71
N PHE A 153 4.91 6.08 -8.33
CA PHE A 153 5.73 7.19 -8.80
C PHE A 153 5.53 7.44 -10.30
N LEU A 154 5.49 6.38 -11.11
CA LEU A 154 5.38 6.45 -12.56
C LEU A 154 3.93 6.29 -13.00
N TYR A 155 3.42 7.30 -13.71
CA TYR A 155 2.11 7.31 -14.34
C TYR A 155 2.34 7.34 -15.85
N PHE A 156 1.78 6.39 -16.59
CA PHE A 156 1.84 6.39 -18.05
C PHE A 156 0.52 6.92 -18.62
N GLN A 157 0.60 7.74 -19.67
CA GLN A 157 -0.59 8.23 -20.37
C GLN A 157 -1.27 7.12 -21.19
N ASP A 158 -0.47 6.24 -21.79
CA ASP A 158 -0.97 5.04 -22.46
C ASP A 158 -1.28 3.93 -21.45
N LYS A 159 -2.49 3.39 -21.53
CA LYS A 159 -2.96 2.28 -20.71
C LYS A 159 -2.22 0.98 -21.03
N GLU A 160 -1.85 0.74 -22.29
CA GLU A 160 -1.09 -0.46 -22.67
C GLU A 160 0.36 -0.37 -22.19
N GLN A 161 1.00 0.80 -22.24
CA GLN A 161 2.29 1.06 -21.59
C GLN A 161 2.21 0.80 -20.07
N ASN A 162 1.13 1.21 -19.38
CA ASN A 162 0.98 0.94 -17.94
C ASN A 162 0.83 -0.57 -17.65
N LYS A 163 -0.05 -1.27 -18.39
CA LYS A 163 -0.21 -2.73 -18.29
C LYS A 163 1.10 -3.45 -18.59
N PHE A 164 1.83 -3.03 -19.64
CA PHE A 164 3.14 -3.57 -19.98
C PHE A 164 4.09 -3.48 -18.79
N TYR A 165 4.19 -2.33 -18.11
CA TYR A 165 5.11 -2.20 -16.97
C TYR A 165 4.66 -2.95 -15.72
N LYS A 166 3.34 -3.09 -15.47
CA LYS A 166 2.82 -4.00 -14.43
C LYS A 166 3.25 -5.46 -14.70
N ARG A 167 3.07 -5.91 -15.94
CA ARG A 167 3.41 -7.28 -16.39
C ARG A 167 4.92 -7.52 -16.43
N PHE A 168 5.71 -6.54 -16.90
CA PHE A 168 7.18 -6.58 -16.89
C PHE A 168 7.75 -6.79 -15.48
N VAL A 169 7.24 -6.07 -14.47
CA VAL A 169 7.65 -6.30 -13.07
C VAL A 169 7.21 -7.69 -12.60
N ARG A 170 5.95 -8.09 -12.81
CA ARG A 170 5.44 -9.44 -12.45
C ARG A 170 6.29 -10.57 -13.04
N ASP A 171 6.71 -10.42 -14.28
CA ASP A 171 7.30 -11.51 -15.06
C ASP A 171 8.82 -11.59 -14.94
N TYR A 172 9.50 -10.47 -14.74
CA TYR A 172 10.96 -10.41 -14.71
C TYR A 172 11.56 -10.08 -13.33
N MET A 173 10.82 -9.48 -12.38
CA MET A 173 11.31 -9.17 -11.02
C MET A 173 10.96 -10.29 -10.02
N ARG A 174 11.37 -11.52 -10.31
CA ARG A 174 11.05 -12.71 -9.51
C ARG A 174 12.19 -13.07 -8.54
N TYR A 175 11.84 -13.64 -7.37
CA TYR A 175 12.84 -14.20 -6.44
C TYR A 175 13.59 -15.37 -7.05
N GLN A 176 14.85 -15.53 -6.64
CA GLN A 176 15.74 -16.62 -7.04
C GLN A 176 15.12 -17.99 -6.80
N ASP A 177 15.41 -18.92 -7.70
CA ASP A 177 14.77 -20.23 -7.78
C ASP A 177 15.04 -21.07 -6.51
N THR A 178 16.18 -20.87 -5.85
CA THR A 178 16.49 -21.45 -4.53
C THR A 178 15.48 -21.07 -3.44
N ILE A 179 15.01 -19.82 -3.46
CA ILE A 179 13.98 -19.30 -2.53
C ILE A 179 12.61 -19.86 -2.92
N GLN A 180 12.28 -19.89 -4.21
CA GLN A 180 11.03 -20.45 -4.74
C GLN A 180 10.89 -21.94 -4.40
N CYS A 181 11.94 -22.74 -4.63
CA CYS A 181 11.96 -24.18 -4.35
C CYS A 181 11.95 -24.48 -2.84
N ALA A 182 12.54 -23.62 -1.99
CA ALA A 182 12.36 -23.75 -0.54
C ALA A 182 10.91 -23.48 -0.11
N ALA A 183 10.31 -22.39 -0.60
CA ALA A 183 8.90 -22.10 -0.33
C ALA A 183 7.96 -23.19 -0.88
N HIS A 184 8.28 -23.80 -2.02
CA HIS A 184 7.54 -24.93 -2.56
C HIS A 184 7.58 -26.15 -1.63
N ARG A 185 8.75 -26.51 -1.08
CA ARG A 185 8.88 -27.61 -0.10
C ARG A 185 8.07 -27.35 1.17
N VAL A 186 8.11 -26.12 1.70
CA VAL A 186 7.28 -25.70 2.85
C VAL A 186 5.79 -25.77 2.50
N LEU A 187 5.36 -25.29 1.33
CA LEU A 187 3.97 -25.35 0.87
C LEU A 187 3.46 -26.78 0.64
N GLN A 188 4.29 -27.68 0.12
CA GLN A 188 3.97 -29.12 0.03
C GLN A 188 3.72 -29.70 1.43
N LYS A 189 4.60 -29.39 2.40
CA LYS A 189 4.44 -29.87 3.78
C LYS A 189 3.19 -29.31 4.45
N ILE A 190 2.91 -28.01 4.32
CA ILE A 190 1.65 -27.39 4.78
C ILE A 190 0.44 -28.10 4.18
N ARG A 191 0.42 -28.30 2.85
CA ARG A 191 -0.69 -28.95 2.14
C ARG A 191 -0.86 -30.43 2.49
N SER A 192 0.21 -31.11 2.93
CA SER A 192 0.13 -32.47 3.47
C SER A 192 -0.50 -32.56 4.87
N MET A 193 -0.59 -31.43 5.59
CA MET A 193 -1.23 -31.35 6.91
C MET A 193 -2.68 -30.86 6.82
N ASN A 194 -2.97 -29.95 5.89
CA ASN A 194 -4.32 -29.62 5.42
C ASN A 194 -4.22 -29.01 4.02
N SER A 195 -5.03 -29.48 3.06
CA SER A 195 -5.06 -28.95 1.69
C SER A 195 -5.36 -27.44 1.65
N THR A 196 -6.19 -26.98 2.59
CA THR A 196 -6.58 -25.57 2.75
C THR A 196 -5.93 -25.02 4.03
N PHE A 197 -5.25 -23.89 3.91
CA PHE A 197 -4.63 -23.21 5.04
C PHE A 197 -4.80 -21.70 4.91
N TYR A 198 -4.80 -21.01 6.05
CA TYR A 198 -4.90 -19.56 6.15
C TYR A 198 -3.54 -18.99 6.55
N ALA A 199 -3.32 -17.70 6.36
CA ALA A 199 -2.06 -17.09 6.80
C ALA A 199 -2.25 -15.71 7.43
N ILE A 200 -1.38 -15.40 8.40
CA ILE A 200 -1.33 -14.11 9.08
C ILE A 200 0.11 -13.60 8.99
N HIS A 201 0.30 -12.31 8.67
CA HIS A 201 1.57 -11.64 8.86
C HIS A 201 1.44 -10.57 9.96
N ALA A 202 2.14 -10.78 11.07
CA ALA A 202 2.14 -9.87 12.22
C ALA A 202 3.52 -9.21 12.39
N ARG A 203 3.52 -7.90 12.71
CA ARG A 203 4.72 -7.06 12.78
C ARG A 203 4.81 -6.37 14.15
N ARG A 204 5.59 -6.95 15.05
CA ARG A 204 5.69 -6.56 16.47
C ARG A 204 7.03 -5.97 16.85
N ASN A 205 8.13 -6.29 16.15
CA ASN A 205 9.47 -5.80 16.47
C ASN A 205 9.80 -4.42 15.85
N ASP A 206 8.76 -3.63 15.53
CA ASP A 206 8.86 -2.30 14.93
C ASP A 206 8.96 -1.19 16.00
N PHE A 207 9.75 -0.14 15.77
CA PHE A 207 9.86 1.01 16.68
C PHE A 207 9.17 2.28 16.15
N GLN A 208 8.75 2.29 14.89
CA GLN A 208 8.12 3.42 14.22
C GLN A 208 6.60 3.40 14.40
N TYR A 209 5.98 2.23 14.16
CA TYR A 209 4.53 2.07 14.14
C TYR A 209 4.02 1.34 15.38
N ARG A 210 3.87 2.06 16.51
CA ARG A 210 3.30 1.53 17.76
C ARG A 210 1.96 0.79 17.53
N LEU A 211 1.10 1.34 16.68
CA LEU A 211 -0.20 0.77 16.28
C LEU A 211 -0.13 -0.54 15.47
N ALA A 212 1.06 -1.02 15.06
CA ALA A 212 1.21 -2.33 14.41
C ALA A 212 1.30 -3.50 15.41
N LYS A 213 1.55 -3.21 16.69
CA LYS A 213 1.81 -4.22 17.74
C LYS A 213 0.52 -4.75 18.38
N ILE A 214 -0.21 -5.52 17.59
CA ILE A 214 -1.53 -6.05 17.93
C ILE A 214 -1.39 -7.43 18.63
N SER A 215 -2.20 -7.70 19.66
CA SER A 215 -2.17 -9.00 20.35
C SER A 215 -2.80 -10.11 19.48
N ALA A 216 -2.56 -11.39 19.83
CA ALA A 216 -3.20 -12.50 19.13
C ALA A 216 -4.73 -12.46 19.26
N LYS A 217 -5.23 -12.09 20.45
CA LYS A 217 -6.65 -11.88 20.76
C LYS A 217 -7.28 -10.79 19.88
N ASP A 218 -6.62 -9.63 19.76
CA ASP A 218 -7.16 -8.52 18.97
C ASP A 218 -7.11 -8.82 17.47
N ILE A 219 -6.13 -9.60 17.00
CA ILE A 219 -6.10 -10.10 15.61
C ILE A 219 -7.32 -10.99 15.34
N ILE A 220 -7.69 -11.89 16.25
CA ILE A 220 -8.92 -12.71 16.11
C ILE A 220 -10.15 -11.80 16.05
N GLU A 221 -10.26 -10.84 16.98
CA GLU A 221 -11.41 -9.92 17.07
C GLU A 221 -11.59 -9.11 15.76
N ASN A 222 -10.50 -8.49 15.28
CA ASN A 222 -10.50 -7.69 14.04
C ASN A 222 -10.76 -8.52 12.77
N LEU A 223 -10.54 -9.85 12.82
CA LEU A 223 -10.75 -10.76 11.69
C LEU A 223 -12.08 -11.54 11.76
N LYS A 224 -12.91 -11.36 12.79
CA LYS A 224 -14.29 -11.91 12.81
C LYS A 224 -15.07 -11.67 11.50
N PRO A 225 -15.03 -10.48 10.85
CA PRO A 225 -15.83 -10.24 9.64
C PRO A 225 -15.32 -10.94 8.37
N ILE A 226 -14.19 -11.66 8.43
CA ILE A 226 -13.63 -12.38 7.25
C ILE A 226 -13.78 -13.90 7.35
N ASP A 227 -14.26 -14.42 8.46
CA ASP A 227 -14.42 -15.84 8.81
C ASP A 227 -13.23 -16.75 8.42
N ILE A 228 -12.34 -16.97 9.40
CA ILE A 228 -11.31 -18.02 9.39
C ILE A 228 -11.78 -19.10 10.38
N PRO A 229 -12.27 -20.26 9.90
CA PRO A 229 -12.93 -21.25 10.77
C PRO A 229 -12.07 -21.75 11.92
N LYS A 230 -12.72 -22.14 13.03
CA LYS A 230 -12.06 -22.90 14.11
C LYS A 230 -11.56 -24.26 13.59
N GLY A 231 -10.49 -24.78 14.16
CA GLY A 231 -9.80 -26.00 13.70
C GLY A 231 -8.84 -25.79 12.52
N SER A 232 -8.87 -24.62 11.86
CA SER A 232 -8.04 -24.29 10.69
C SER A 232 -6.54 -24.35 10.96
N LEU A 233 -5.77 -24.72 9.92
CA LEU A 233 -4.33 -24.56 9.87
C LEU A 233 -4.00 -23.10 9.50
N VAL A 234 -3.22 -22.42 10.35
CA VAL A 234 -2.87 -21.00 10.19
C VAL A 234 -1.35 -20.85 10.18
N PHE A 235 -0.79 -20.40 9.06
CA PHE A 235 0.62 -20.05 8.95
C PHE A 235 0.87 -18.62 9.42
N LEU A 236 1.64 -18.45 10.49
CA LEU A 236 2.00 -17.14 11.04
C LEU A 236 3.43 -16.75 10.62
N ALA A 237 3.53 -15.75 9.74
CA ALA A 237 4.77 -15.03 9.49
C ALA A 237 4.92 -13.89 10.52
N THR A 238 6.04 -13.80 11.22
CA THR A 238 6.25 -12.78 12.26
C THR A 238 7.72 -12.47 12.52
N ASP A 239 8.00 -11.22 12.93
CA ASP A 239 9.31 -10.80 13.46
C ASP A 239 9.45 -10.98 14.99
N ASP A 240 8.49 -11.69 15.61
CA ASP A 240 8.39 -12.05 17.02
C ASP A 240 7.93 -13.53 17.18
N PRO A 241 8.73 -14.52 16.72
CA PRO A 241 8.30 -15.92 16.64
C PRO A 241 8.20 -16.64 18.00
N THR A 242 8.68 -16.04 19.09
CA THR A 242 8.51 -16.57 20.44
C THR A 242 7.30 -15.99 21.18
N GLY A 243 6.67 -14.92 20.67
CA GLY A 243 5.57 -14.24 21.37
C GLY A 243 6.02 -13.58 22.68
N GLU A 244 7.27 -13.12 22.73
CA GLU A 244 7.80 -12.37 23.87
C GLU A 244 7.76 -10.86 23.63
N CYS A 245 7.66 -10.44 22.36
CA CYS A 245 7.67 -9.06 21.93
C CYS A 245 8.86 -8.27 22.52
N ARG A 246 10.08 -8.85 22.52
CA ARG A 246 11.25 -8.30 23.23
C ARG A 246 11.58 -6.83 22.89
N GLY A 247 11.25 -6.37 21.68
CA GLY A 247 11.35 -4.98 21.23
C GLY A 247 10.13 -4.09 21.57
N CYS A 248 9.25 -4.49 22.49
CA CYS A 248 8.10 -3.68 22.90
C CYS A 248 8.53 -2.53 23.82
N LEU A 249 8.82 -1.38 23.20
CA LEU A 249 9.19 -0.16 23.90
C LEU A 249 8.08 0.90 23.77
N TYR A 250 7.50 1.29 24.90
CA TYR A 250 6.77 2.55 25.02
C TYR A 250 7.80 3.64 25.36
N GLU A 251 7.82 4.77 24.63
CA GLU A 251 8.77 5.87 24.89
C GLU A 251 10.27 5.47 24.97
N ARG A 252 10.66 4.38 24.29
CA ARG A 252 12.01 3.77 24.32
C ARG A 252 12.40 3.03 25.62
N LYS A 253 11.47 2.76 26.54
CA LYS A 253 11.70 1.80 27.66
C LYS A 253 10.74 0.60 27.56
N PRO A 254 11.06 -0.59 28.12
CA PRO A 254 10.22 -1.77 28.01
C PRO A 254 8.80 -1.54 28.57
N CYS A 255 7.79 -2.12 27.92
CA CYS A 255 6.38 -1.97 28.32
C CYS A 255 6.07 -2.32 29.79
N HIS A 256 6.88 -3.17 30.42
CA HIS A 256 6.77 -3.55 31.83
C HIS A 256 7.30 -2.47 32.81
N THR A 257 8.15 -1.52 32.38
CA THR A 257 8.71 -0.47 33.27
C THR A 257 7.83 0.78 33.41
N TYR A 258 6.60 0.77 32.89
CA TYR A 258 5.69 1.91 32.92
C TYR A 258 4.50 1.66 33.86
N PRO A 259 4.27 2.51 34.89
CA PRO A 259 3.16 2.38 35.86
C PRO A 259 1.83 2.95 35.34
N ILE A 260 1.73 3.22 34.04
CA ILE A 260 0.51 3.74 33.38
C ILE A 260 -0.47 2.57 33.16
N PRO A 261 -1.80 2.77 33.33
CA PRO A 261 -2.83 1.80 32.96
C PRO A 261 -2.69 1.21 31.54
N ARG A 262 -3.03 -0.07 31.39
CA ARG A 262 -2.79 -0.90 30.19
C ARG A 262 -3.46 -0.33 28.93
N ASP A 263 -4.69 0.13 29.06
CA ASP A 263 -5.49 0.82 28.02
C ASP A 263 -4.79 2.02 27.38
N LYS A 264 -3.82 2.64 28.07
CA LYS A 264 -3.08 3.82 27.61
C LYS A 264 -1.68 3.49 27.10
N LYS A 265 -1.24 2.23 27.16
CA LYS A 265 0.08 1.78 26.67
C LYS A 265 0.09 1.57 25.15
N MET A 266 -0.13 2.65 24.39
CA MET A 266 -0.15 2.64 22.92
C MET A 266 1.11 1.95 22.34
N GLY A 267 0.91 0.75 21.79
CA GLY A 267 1.97 -0.09 21.24
C GLY A 267 2.60 -1.08 22.22
N CYS A 268 1.85 -1.56 23.21
CA CYS A 268 2.17 -2.71 24.04
C CYS A 268 0.96 -3.65 24.07
N PRO A 269 1.02 -4.89 23.56
CA PRO A 269 -0.10 -5.82 23.68
C PRO A 269 -0.23 -6.31 25.14
N ASP A 270 -1.47 -6.49 25.60
CA ASP A 270 -1.77 -6.94 26.97
C ASP A 270 -1.28 -8.35 27.28
N ASP A 271 -1.32 -9.20 26.26
CA ASP A 271 -0.62 -10.47 26.16
C ASP A 271 0.27 -10.43 24.91
N PRO A 272 1.61 -10.53 25.06
CA PRO A 272 2.52 -10.64 23.93
C PRO A 272 2.55 -12.05 23.33
N SER A 273 1.91 -13.05 23.93
CA SER A 273 1.95 -14.42 23.40
C SER A 273 1.23 -14.58 22.06
N TRP A 274 1.26 -15.82 21.55
CA TRP A 274 0.43 -16.28 20.44
C TRP A 274 -0.67 -17.26 20.90
N ASN A 275 -0.80 -17.52 22.21
CA ASN A 275 -1.64 -18.56 22.80
C ASN A 275 -3.12 -18.38 22.48
N ALA A 276 -3.60 -17.13 22.39
CA ALA A 276 -5.00 -16.84 22.06
C ALA A 276 -5.41 -17.44 20.69
N PHE A 277 -4.49 -17.61 19.73
CA PHE A 277 -4.79 -18.30 18.47
C PHE A 277 -5.09 -19.80 18.69
N THR A 278 -4.29 -20.47 19.52
CA THR A 278 -4.51 -21.89 19.87
C THR A 278 -5.73 -22.07 20.78
N GLU A 279 -5.98 -21.17 21.72
CA GLU A 279 -7.17 -21.15 22.59
C GLU A 279 -8.47 -20.91 21.80
N TYR A 280 -8.42 -20.07 20.75
CA TYR A 280 -9.54 -19.90 19.82
C TYR A 280 -9.82 -21.17 18.99
N GLY A 281 -8.82 -22.05 18.87
CA GLY A 281 -8.90 -23.34 18.18
C GLY A 281 -8.18 -23.38 16.84
N TRP A 282 -7.29 -22.43 16.51
CA TRP A 282 -6.45 -22.51 15.31
C TRP A 282 -5.19 -23.33 15.56
N LYS A 283 -4.81 -24.16 14.58
CA LYS A 283 -3.54 -24.88 14.55
C LYS A 283 -2.49 -23.96 13.94
N VAL A 284 -1.75 -23.25 14.78
CA VAL A 284 -0.71 -22.31 14.32
C VAL A 284 0.57 -23.06 13.96
N VAL A 285 1.17 -22.69 12.83
CA VAL A 285 2.52 -23.10 12.41
C VAL A 285 3.30 -21.87 11.94
N MET A 286 4.62 -21.88 12.10
CA MET A 286 5.54 -20.81 11.69
C MET A 286 6.69 -21.39 10.86
N LEU A 287 7.42 -20.56 10.12
CA LEU A 287 8.51 -21.02 9.26
C LEU A 287 9.60 -21.83 9.99
N GLN A 288 9.81 -21.57 11.29
CA GLN A 288 10.76 -22.29 12.15
C GLN A 288 10.41 -23.76 12.38
N ASP A 289 9.17 -24.19 12.10
CA ASP A 289 8.71 -25.57 12.26
C ASP A 289 9.12 -26.43 11.05
N PHE A 290 9.46 -25.78 9.92
CA PHE A 290 9.78 -26.40 8.63
C PHE A 290 11.29 -26.46 8.34
N LYS A 291 12.13 -26.55 9.40
CA LYS A 291 13.60 -26.60 9.27
C LYS A 291 14.09 -27.72 8.34
N ARG A 292 13.40 -28.86 8.30
CA ARG A 292 13.71 -29.99 7.41
C ARG A 292 13.44 -29.64 5.95
N GLU A 293 12.30 -29.00 5.67
CA GLU A 293 11.87 -28.58 4.35
C GLU A 293 12.68 -27.39 3.80
N LEU A 294 13.24 -26.57 4.70
CA LEU A 294 14.22 -25.54 4.35
C LEU A 294 15.58 -26.17 4.01
N GLY A 295 16.10 -27.04 4.88
CA GLY A 295 17.46 -27.58 4.79
C GLY A 295 18.50 -26.48 5.01
N ASP A 296 19.64 -26.56 4.32
CA ASP A 296 20.75 -25.59 4.40
C ASP A 296 20.47 -24.23 3.73
N LEU A 297 19.20 -23.86 3.60
CA LEU A 297 18.81 -22.56 3.04
C LEU A 297 19.32 -21.44 3.96
N ASN A 298 20.07 -20.51 3.38
CA ASN A 298 20.57 -19.32 4.07
C ASN A 298 19.42 -18.59 4.80
N PRO A 299 19.47 -18.40 6.14
CA PRO A 299 18.40 -17.77 6.92
C PRO A 299 18.02 -16.36 6.45
N ASN A 300 18.91 -15.67 5.73
CA ASN A 300 18.62 -14.37 5.12
C ASN A 300 17.55 -14.45 4.01
N TYR A 301 17.16 -15.64 3.56
CA TYR A 301 16.06 -15.87 2.61
C TYR A 301 14.72 -16.18 3.28
N TYR A 302 14.68 -16.44 4.60
CA TYR A 302 13.48 -16.91 5.30
C TYR A 302 12.30 -15.94 5.15
N GLY A 303 12.53 -14.63 5.26
CA GLY A 303 11.48 -13.63 5.06
C GLY A 303 10.86 -13.64 3.65
N MET A 304 11.58 -14.08 2.61
CA MET A 304 11.03 -14.22 1.26
C MET A 304 10.32 -15.56 1.08
N VAL A 305 10.74 -16.60 1.80
CA VAL A 305 9.97 -17.85 1.91
C VAL A 305 8.63 -17.60 2.60
N ASP A 306 8.60 -16.91 3.74
CA ASP A 306 7.37 -16.46 4.42
C ASP A 306 6.41 -15.76 3.45
N GLN A 307 6.93 -14.81 2.66
CA GLN A 307 6.10 -14.07 1.71
C GLN A 307 5.47 -14.96 0.64
N ILE A 308 6.23 -15.90 0.07
CA ILE A 308 5.71 -16.87 -0.90
C ILE A 308 4.69 -17.80 -0.22
N VAL A 309 4.95 -18.27 1.00
CA VAL A 309 4.02 -19.16 1.73
C VAL A 309 2.70 -18.43 2.02
N CYS A 310 2.73 -17.23 2.61
CA CYS A 310 1.54 -16.40 2.82
C CYS A 310 0.81 -16.05 1.50
N SER A 311 1.53 -15.97 0.38
CA SER A 311 0.92 -15.69 -0.93
C SER A 311 0.00 -16.79 -1.46
N ARG A 312 0.06 -18.01 -0.89
CA ARG A 312 -0.68 -19.20 -1.37
C ARG A 312 -1.71 -19.76 -0.38
N ALA A 313 -1.95 -19.05 0.72
CA ALA A 313 -3.04 -19.34 1.65
C ALA A 313 -4.41 -18.98 1.05
N GLU A 314 -5.48 -19.57 1.55
CA GLU A 314 -6.87 -19.31 1.15
C GLU A 314 -7.23 -17.83 1.36
N LYS A 315 -7.37 -17.43 2.64
CA LYS A 315 -7.44 -16.02 3.07
C LYS A 315 -6.14 -15.64 3.79
N TRP A 316 -5.73 -14.38 3.64
CA TRP A 316 -4.56 -13.86 4.35
C TRP A 316 -4.78 -12.46 4.95
N ALA A 317 -4.29 -12.24 6.16
CA ALA A 317 -4.35 -10.97 6.87
C ALA A 317 -2.95 -10.42 7.23
N GLY A 318 -2.64 -9.21 6.79
CA GLY A 318 -1.38 -8.52 7.10
C GLY A 318 -1.49 -7.39 8.13
N ALA A 319 -0.34 -6.85 8.53
CA ALA A 319 -0.24 -5.58 9.28
C ALA A 319 -0.21 -4.36 8.32
N PHE A 320 -1.05 -3.36 8.55
CA PHE A 320 -1.27 -2.20 7.66
C PHE A 320 -0.03 -1.32 7.38
N TRP A 321 0.85 -1.18 8.37
CA TRP A 321 2.05 -0.34 8.27
C TRP A 321 3.28 -1.08 7.74
N SER A 322 3.16 -2.33 7.28
CA SER A 322 4.30 -3.11 6.82
C SER A 322 4.41 -3.25 5.31
N THR A 323 5.55 -2.81 4.77
CA THR A 323 5.98 -3.05 3.38
C THR A 323 6.14 -4.54 3.05
N PHE A 324 6.29 -5.40 4.06
CA PHE A 324 6.30 -6.85 3.93
C PHE A 324 4.89 -7.37 3.61
N SER A 325 3.86 -6.88 4.32
CA SER A 325 2.45 -7.14 3.99
C SER A 325 2.11 -6.68 2.57
N ALA A 326 2.55 -5.47 2.21
CA ALA A 326 2.32 -4.89 0.88
C ALA A 326 2.80 -5.82 -0.25
N PHE A 327 4.00 -6.38 -0.13
CA PHE A 327 4.53 -7.31 -1.13
C PHE A 327 3.76 -8.66 -1.17
N ILE A 328 3.34 -9.19 0.00
CA ILE A 328 2.50 -10.41 0.04
C ILE A 328 1.20 -10.20 -0.72
N HIS A 329 0.50 -9.08 -0.51
CA HIS A 329 -0.74 -8.78 -1.26
C HIS A 329 -0.52 -8.79 -2.77
N ARG A 330 0.59 -8.23 -3.26
CA ARG A 330 0.92 -8.24 -4.69
C ARG A 330 1.21 -9.65 -5.21
N LEU A 331 1.93 -10.48 -4.45
CA LEU A 331 2.13 -11.89 -4.80
C LEU A 331 0.81 -12.67 -4.82
N ARG A 332 -0.10 -12.45 -3.86
CA ARG A 332 -1.46 -13.04 -3.87
C ARG A 332 -2.22 -12.65 -5.12
N GLY A 333 -2.18 -11.37 -5.48
CA GLY A 333 -2.77 -10.84 -6.70
C GLY A 333 -2.24 -11.47 -7.99
N TYR A 334 -0.92 -11.67 -8.10
CA TYR A 334 -0.29 -12.41 -9.20
C TYR A 334 -0.69 -13.90 -9.27
N HIS A 335 -1.43 -14.41 -8.28
CA HIS A 335 -1.95 -15.77 -8.22
C HIS A 335 -3.49 -15.82 -8.13
N GLY A 336 -4.18 -14.71 -8.40
CA GLY A 336 -5.65 -14.60 -8.35
C GLY A 336 -6.25 -14.46 -6.94
N LEU A 337 -5.44 -14.62 -5.88
CA LEU A 337 -5.85 -14.60 -4.47
C LEU A 337 -5.87 -13.18 -3.86
N GLY A 338 -5.83 -12.15 -4.72
CA GLY A 338 -5.73 -10.75 -4.32
C GLY A 338 -6.95 -10.25 -3.54
N GLU A 339 -8.17 -10.68 -3.91
CA GLU A 339 -9.41 -10.27 -3.24
C GLU A 339 -9.66 -10.96 -1.89
N GLU A 340 -8.95 -12.04 -1.60
CA GLU A 340 -8.92 -12.69 -0.28
C GLU A 340 -7.74 -12.19 0.55
N SER A 341 -7.46 -10.88 0.48
CA SER A 341 -6.39 -10.19 1.22
C SER A 341 -6.95 -9.08 2.10
N TYR A 342 -6.55 -9.10 3.37
CA TYR A 342 -7.09 -8.24 4.42
C TYR A 342 -5.97 -7.62 5.27
N TYR A 343 -6.32 -6.65 6.11
CA TYR A 343 -5.46 -6.20 7.22
C TYR A 343 -6.12 -6.51 8.57
N HIS A 344 -5.37 -7.07 9.53
CA HIS A 344 -5.86 -7.27 10.91
C HIS A 344 -5.80 -6.00 11.78
N THR A 345 -5.43 -4.87 11.18
CA THR A 345 -5.35 -3.56 11.85
C THR A 345 -6.74 -2.91 11.96
N PRO A 346 -7.17 -2.44 13.15
CA PRO A 346 -8.48 -1.83 13.36
C PRO A 346 -8.84 -0.75 12.33
N GLY A 347 -10.07 -0.80 11.83
CA GLY A 347 -10.57 0.16 10.83
C GLY A 347 -9.84 0.14 9.48
N LYS A 348 -9.06 -0.91 9.16
CA LYS A 348 -8.31 -1.04 7.88
C LYS A 348 -8.55 -2.37 7.14
N LEU A 349 -9.50 -3.19 7.61
CA LEU A 349 -9.76 -4.55 7.11
C LEU A 349 -9.83 -4.67 5.58
N MET A 350 -10.43 -3.68 4.91
CA MET A 350 -10.67 -3.65 3.46
C MET A 350 -9.58 -2.91 2.65
N ASP A 351 -8.60 -2.26 3.28
CA ASP A 351 -7.78 -1.21 2.63
C ASP A 351 -6.86 -1.70 1.49
N LEU A 352 -6.55 -3.00 1.40
CA LEU A 352 -5.78 -3.58 0.29
C LEU A 352 -6.55 -3.59 -1.04
N ARG A 353 -7.85 -3.88 -0.98
CA ARG A 353 -8.71 -4.17 -2.14
C ARG A 353 -9.31 -2.92 -2.75
N GLN A 354 -9.15 -1.79 -2.07
CA GLN A 354 -9.50 -0.48 -2.59
C GLN A 354 -8.69 -0.15 -3.86
N PRO A 355 -9.26 0.62 -4.79
CA PRO A 355 -8.48 1.22 -5.87
C PRO A 355 -7.37 2.11 -5.30
N ARG A 356 -6.35 2.36 -6.14
CA ARG A 356 -5.14 3.14 -5.85
C ARG A 356 -5.45 4.46 -5.12
N ARG A 357 -5.18 4.52 -3.80
CA ARG A 357 -5.42 5.75 -3.01
C ARG A 357 -4.29 6.77 -3.11
N SER A 358 -4.64 8.02 -3.39
CA SER A 358 -3.72 9.16 -3.49
C SER A 358 -3.26 9.65 -2.10
N GLY A 359 -2.11 9.19 -1.58
CA GLY A 359 -1.66 9.62 -0.25
C GLY A 359 -0.24 9.22 0.19
N PRO A 360 0.04 9.19 1.51
CA PRO A 360 1.28 8.72 2.13
C PRO A 360 1.40 7.17 2.07
N GLY A 361 1.35 6.61 0.86
CA GLY A 361 1.36 5.17 0.62
C GLY A 361 2.75 4.53 0.51
N TRP A 362 3.65 4.81 1.45
CA TRP A 362 4.98 4.17 1.51
C TRP A 362 4.99 2.82 2.25
N THR A 363 3.86 2.42 2.84
CA THR A 363 3.66 1.08 3.44
C THR A 363 2.64 0.23 2.69
N ARG A 364 2.13 0.70 1.55
CA ARG A 364 0.89 0.18 0.94
C ARG A 364 1.12 -0.35 -0.47
N ASP A 365 0.54 -1.51 -0.71
CA ASP A 365 0.14 -1.94 -2.05
C ASP A 365 -1.38 -1.82 -2.18
N TRP A 366 -1.90 -1.98 -3.39
CA TRP A 366 -3.32 -1.89 -3.73
C TRP A 366 -3.65 -2.89 -4.83
N ARG A 367 -4.95 -3.16 -5.05
CA ARG A 367 -5.50 -3.87 -6.21
C ARG A 367 -4.78 -3.56 -7.54
N ALA A 368 -4.58 -2.27 -7.83
CA ALA A 368 -3.89 -1.76 -9.03
C ALA A 368 -2.41 -2.19 -9.21
N GLY A 369 -1.77 -2.79 -8.21
CA GLY A 369 -0.41 -3.35 -8.30
C GLY A 369 -0.35 -4.72 -8.98
N TRP A 370 -1.50 -5.38 -9.16
CA TRP A 370 -1.62 -6.71 -9.75
C TRP A 370 -2.80 -6.87 -10.73
N THR A 371 -3.77 -5.94 -10.73
CA THR A 371 -4.79 -5.82 -11.79
C THR A 371 -4.33 -4.94 -12.95
N ASP A 372 -4.72 -5.30 -14.17
CA ASP A 372 -4.67 -4.35 -15.29
C ASP A 372 -5.61 -3.15 -15.03
N ASP A 373 -6.68 -3.33 -14.24
CA ASP A 373 -7.58 -2.29 -13.75
C ASP A 373 -6.83 -1.12 -13.09
N ASP A 374 -6.68 -0.03 -13.85
CA ASP A 374 -6.58 1.32 -13.29
C ASP A 374 -8.00 1.86 -13.03
N HIS A 375 -8.83 1.09 -12.32
CA HIS A 375 -10.09 1.57 -11.71
C HIS A 375 -9.83 2.41 -10.44
N GLY A 376 -8.56 2.67 -10.14
CA GLY A 376 -8.20 4.04 -9.81
C GLY A 376 -7.88 4.81 -11.09
N GLU A 377 -8.90 5.49 -11.65
CA GLU A 377 -8.62 6.83 -12.17
C GLU A 377 -7.81 7.58 -11.09
N LEU A 378 -6.99 8.54 -11.48
CA LEU A 378 -6.60 9.53 -10.48
C LEU A 378 -7.89 10.12 -9.94
N ILE A 379 -8.10 10.07 -8.61
CA ILE A 379 -9.19 10.80 -7.97
C ILE A 379 -8.79 12.28 -7.91
N SER A 380 -8.57 12.86 -9.09
CA SER A 380 -9.05 14.19 -9.41
C SER A 380 -10.57 14.18 -9.21
N ARG A 381 -10.99 14.67 -8.05
CA ARG A 381 -12.22 15.47 -7.95
C ARG A 381 -12.14 16.63 -8.98
N TRP A 382 -13.22 17.37 -9.21
CA TRP A 382 -13.30 18.53 -10.12
C TRP A 382 -13.21 18.20 -11.63
N ALA A 383 -14.03 17.25 -12.13
CA ALA A 383 -14.52 17.39 -13.50
C ALA A 383 -15.46 18.60 -13.54
N SER A 384 -15.20 19.61 -14.39
CA SER A 384 -15.89 20.90 -14.34
C SER A 384 -16.72 21.17 -15.61
N GLY A 385 -18.03 20.93 -15.52
CA GLY A 385 -19.06 21.43 -16.43
C GLY A 385 -20.17 22.07 -15.60
N GLY A 386 -20.47 23.35 -15.82
CA GLY A 386 -21.23 24.15 -14.85
C GLY A 386 -22.76 24.00 -14.94
N THR A 387 -23.33 23.20 -14.05
CA THR A 387 -24.73 23.30 -13.59
C THR A 387 -24.76 23.23 -12.07
N SER A 388 -25.70 23.93 -11.44
CA SER A 388 -26.03 23.73 -10.01
C SER A 388 -27.02 22.56 -9.88
N PRO A 389 -27.05 21.84 -8.75
CA PRO A 389 -28.05 20.82 -8.52
C PRO A 389 -29.45 21.48 -8.40
N SER A 390 -30.47 20.79 -8.85
CA SER A 390 -31.86 21.26 -8.84
C SER A 390 -32.83 20.08 -8.90
N GLY A 391 -33.92 20.14 -8.14
CA GLY A 391 -34.88 19.03 -8.06
C GLY A 391 -34.54 18.02 -6.97
N ASN A 392 -34.94 16.76 -7.16
CA ASN A 392 -34.86 15.71 -6.16
C ASN A 392 -33.76 14.70 -6.50
N TYR A 393 -32.97 14.30 -5.53
CA TYR A 393 -31.91 13.30 -5.65
C TYR A 393 -32.21 12.16 -4.69
N THR A 394 -32.22 10.91 -5.17
CA THR A 394 -32.49 9.74 -4.31
C THR A 394 -31.46 8.64 -4.49
N GLY A 395 -31.23 7.86 -3.44
CA GLY A 395 -30.30 6.75 -3.48
C GLY A 395 -30.38 5.86 -2.25
N ARG A 396 -29.70 4.73 -2.32
CA ARG A 396 -29.61 3.76 -1.23
C ARG A 396 -28.19 3.23 -1.10
N ALA A 397 -27.77 3.00 0.13
CA ALA A 397 -26.55 2.28 0.48
C ALA A 397 -26.91 1.14 1.44
N SER A 398 -26.15 0.05 1.45
CA SER A 398 -26.25 -0.95 2.52
C SER A 398 -24.94 -1.04 3.26
N VAL A 399 -25.02 -0.96 4.59
CA VAL A 399 -23.85 -0.85 5.47
C VAL A 399 -24.12 -1.70 6.71
N LEU A 400 -23.20 -2.62 7.01
CA LEU A 400 -23.35 -3.63 8.07
C LEU A 400 -24.68 -4.42 8.01
N GLY A 401 -25.18 -4.68 6.79
CA GLY A 401 -26.42 -5.42 6.54
C GLY A 401 -27.71 -4.62 6.71
N GLN A 402 -27.65 -3.40 7.26
CA GLN A 402 -28.78 -2.48 7.26
C GLN A 402 -28.87 -1.75 5.91
N ALA A 403 -30.08 -1.52 5.43
CA ALA A 403 -30.33 -0.72 4.24
C ALA A 403 -30.63 0.73 4.67
N VAL A 404 -29.87 1.67 4.13
CA VAL A 404 -30.02 3.12 4.37
C VAL A 404 -30.46 3.78 3.07
N SER A 405 -31.57 4.52 3.12
CA SER A 405 -32.06 5.32 1.98
C SER A 405 -31.88 6.81 2.26
N GLY A 406 -31.32 7.55 1.31
CA GLY A 406 -31.22 9.00 1.36
C GLY A 406 -32.02 9.66 0.24
N THR A 407 -32.62 10.80 0.56
CA THR A 407 -33.22 11.74 -0.38
C THR A 407 -32.69 13.14 -0.06
N VAL A 408 -32.34 13.89 -1.11
CA VAL A 408 -32.00 15.32 -1.03
C VAL A 408 -32.90 16.07 -2.01
N SER A 409 -33.66 17.05 -1.53
CA SER A 409 -34.52 17.89 -2.37
C SER A 409 -34.01 19.33 -2.35
N ILE A 410 -33.47 19.81 -3.46
CA ILE A 410 -32.94 21.17 -3.57
C ILE A 410 -34.11 22.17 -3.61
N ILE A 411 -34.18 23.05 -2.61
CA ILE A 411 -35.20 24.11 -2.54
C ILE A 411 -34.75 25.29 -3.39
N ASN A 412 -33.47 25.67 -3.26
CA ASN A 412 -32.81 26.75 -3.98
C ASN A 412 -31.29 26.58 -3.89
N GLY A 413 -30.51 27.49 -4.48
CA GLY A 413 -29.05 27.40 -4.54
C GLY A 413 -28.29 27.48 -3.20
N THR A 414 -28.97 27.64 -2.05
CA THR A 414 -28.37 27.67 -0.71
C THR A 414 -29.08 26.82 0.34
N HIS A 415 -30.23 26.20 0.04
CA HIS A 415 -31.00 25.39 0.99
C HIS A 415 -31.59 24.15 0.33
N MET A 416 -31.59 23.02 1.06
CA MET A 416 -32.15 21.75 0.62
C MET A 416 -32.83 21.00 1.77
N ASN A 417 -33.76 20.10 1.48
CA ASN A 417 -34.24 19.14 2.47
C ASN A 417 -33.36 17.88 2.41
N LEU A 418 -32.91 17.38 3.55
CA LEU A 418 -32.27 16.07 3.68
C LEU A 418 -33.23 15.12 4.43
N ASP A 419 -33.47 13.94 3.85
CA ASP A 419 -34.30 12.88 4.44
C ASP A 419 -33.53 11.56 4.36
N VAL A 420 -33.12 11.04 5.52
CA VAL A 420 -32.49 9.72 5.65
C VAL A 420 -33.52 8.81 6.29
N GLY A 421 -34.03 7.87 5.50
CA GLY A 421 -35.08 6.92 5.90
C GLY A 421 -34.58 5.86 6.89
N HIS A 422 -35.10 4.64 6.73
CA HIS A 422 -34.73 3.53 7.62
C HIS A 422 -33.20 3.30 7.63
N PRO A 423 -32.60 2.91 8.77
CA PRO A 423 -33.21 2.75 10.09
C PRO A 423 -33.31 4.04 10.92
N ALA A 424 -32.71 5.16 10.49
CA ALA A 424 -32.49 6.34 11.32
C ALA A 424 -33.65 7.36 11.31
N HIS A 425 -34.40 7.48 10.21
CA HIS A 425 -35.55 8.40 10.06
C HIS A 425 -35.24 9.88 10.35
N ILE A 426 -34.04 10.34 9.97
CA ILE A 426 -33.58 11.72 10.14
C ILE A 426 -34.21 12.58 9.05
N LYS A 427 -34.87 13.68 9.43
CA LYS A 427 -35.41 14.67 8.48
C LYS A 427 -34.93 16.08 8.87
N CYS A 428 -34.09 16.66 8.04
CA CYS A 428 -33.57 18.02 8.19
C CYS A 428 -34.14 18.90 7.05
N PRO A 429 -35.30 19.54 7.27
CA PRO A 429 -35.91 20.42 6.29
C PRO A 429 -35.19 21.77 6.26
N GLY A 430 -34.96 22.32 5.06
CA GLY A 430 -34.31 23.64 4.91
C GLY A 430 -32.85 23.68 5.37
N GLU A 431 -32.15 22.54 5.37
CA GLU A 431 -30.72 22.44 5.66
C GLU A 431 -29.91 23.40 4.75
N PRO A 432 -29.13 24.34 5.32
CA PRO A 432 -28.34 25.27 4.53
C PRO A 432 -27.13 24.54 3.92
N TYR A 433 -26.77 24.90 2.70
CA TYR A 433 -25.58 24.38 2.04
C TYR A 433 -24.89 25.44 1.19
N THR A 434 -23.60 25.21 0.95
CA THR A 434 -22.85 25.93 -0.08
C THR A 434 -22.21 24.93 -1.03
N LEU A 435 -22.23 25.27 -2.33
CA LEU A 435 -21.62 24.50 -3.40
C LEU A 435 -20.42 25.27 -3.95
N SER A 436 -19.25 24.63 -3.93
CA SER A 436 -18.07 25.15 -4.62
C SER A 436 -18.15 24.90 -6.13
N SER A 437 -17.45 25.71 -6.94
CA SER A 437 -17.27 25.55 -8.40
C SER A 437 -16.46 24.29 -8.82
N THR A 438 -16.39 23.33 -7.91
CA THR A 438 -15.46 22.19 -7.81
C THR A 438 -16.26 20.88 -7.63
N GLY A 439 -17.57 21.00 -7.32
CA GLY A 439 -18.50 19.91 -6.99
C GLY A 439 -18.62 19.65 -5.48
N ALA A 440 -17.62 20.02 -4.68
CA ALA A 440 -17.70 19.83 -3.23
C ALA A 440 -18.81 20.70 -2.60
N VAL A 441 -19.66 20.04 -1.81
CA VAL A 441 -20.76 20.63 -1.04
C VAL A 441 -20.38 20.65 0.43
N THR A 442 -20.69 21.74 1.13
CA THR A 442 -20.51 21.86 2.58
C THR A 442 -21.77 22.37 3.25
N LEU A 443 -22.15 21.72 4.37
CA LEU A 443 -23.19 22.17 5.28
C LEU A 443 -22.51 23.05 6.34
N PRO A 444 -22.71 24.38 6.36
CA PRO A 444 -21.94 25.26 7.21
C PRO A 444 -22.31 25.16 8.70
N THR A 445 -23.50 24.66 9.01
CA THR A 445 -24.05 24.59 10.37
C THR A 445 -23.88 23.21 11.03
N ALA A 446 -23.72 22.13 10.26
CA ALA A 446 -23.56 20.74 10.72
C ALA A 446 -22.36 20.43 11.65
N GLY A 447 -21.58 21.44 12.05
CA GLY A 447 -20.59 21.39 13.12
C GLY A 447 -21.06 21.97 14.47
N THR A 448 -22.34 22.37 14.59
CA THR A 448 -22.87 23.19 15.70
C THR A 448 -24.00 22.45 16.43
N ALA A 449 -23.93 22.35 17.75
CA ALA A 449 -25.02 21.75 18.54
C ALA A 449 -26.34 22.52 18.38
N GLY A 450 -27.44 21.81 18.16
CA GLY A 450 -28.75 22.37 17.79
C GLY A 450 -29.00 22.48 16.29
N ASP A 451 -28.02 22.15 15.44
CA ASP A 451 -28.22 21.91 14.01
C ASP A 451 -28.72 20.48 13.78
N CYS A 452 -29.67 20.31 12.84
CA CYS A 452 -30.31 19.01 12.62
C CYS A 452 -29.35 17.92 12.15
N VAL A 453 -28.43 18.23 11.23
CA VAL A 453 -27.46 17.24 10.73
C VAL A 453 -26.35 17.01 11.75
N HIS A 454 -25.95 18.04 12.50
CA HIS A 454 -25.01 17.90 13.61
C HIS A 454 -25.54 16.97 14.70
N ASP A 455 -26.74 17.23 15.19
CA ASP A 455 -27.34 16.51 16.32
C ASP A 455 -27.69 15.07 15.90
N ALA A 456 -28.22 14.87 14.69
CA ALA A 456 -28.52 13.55 14.16
C ALA A 456 -27.26 12.70 13.92
N LEU A 457 -26.17 13.29 13.41
CA LEU A 457 -24.88 12.59 13.34
C LEU A 457 -24.37 12.28 14.74
N THR A 458 -24.33 13.26 15.64
CA THR A 458 -23.81 13.09 17.01
C THR A 458 -24.55 12.01 17.79
N ALA A 459 -25.90 11.96 17.69
CA ALA A 459 -26.74 10.93 18.30
C ALA A 459 -26.45 9.51 17.78
N HIS A 460 -25.91 9.39 16.56
CA HIS A 460 -25.48 8.13 15.95
C HIS A 460 -23.94 8.00 15.89
N GLY A 461 -23.19 8.83 16.62
CA GLY A 461 -21.72 8.83 16.67
C GLY A 461 -21.04 9.14 15.33
N GLY A 462 -21.67 9.89 14.45
CA GLY A 462 -21.22 10.13 13.08
C GLY A 462 -20.44 11.42 12.85
N SER A 463 -19.87 11.51 11.64
CA SER A 463 -19.15 12.66 11.10
C SER A 463 -19.29 12.73 9.58
N ILE A 464 -19.29 13.92 8.99
CA ILE A 464 -19.24 14.07 7.53
C ILE A 464 -17.78 13.98 7.06
N GLU A 465 -17.46 12.98 6.24
CA GLU A 465 -16.14 12.81 5.64
C GLU A 465 -16.02 13.65 4.35
N SER A 466 -17.07 13.65 3.52
CA SER A 466 -17.29 14.66 2.46
C SER A 466 -18.65 14.54 1.79
N ILE A 467 -19.16 15.65 1.24
CA ILE A 467 -20.27 15.64 0.27
C ILE A 467 -19.76 16.26 -1.04
N PHE A 468 -20.16 15.67 -2.17
CA PHE A 468 -19.71 16.07 -3.50
C PHE A 468 -20.81 15.88 -4.55
N TYR A 469 -21.32 16.97 -5.10
CA TYR A 469 -22.18 16.98 -6.27
C TYR A 469 -21.36 16.88 -7.57
N ASN A 470 -21.75 15.97 -8.45
CA ASN A 470 -21.20 15.78 -9.77
C ASN A 470 -22.19 16.29 -10.82
N SER A 471 -21.98 17.53 -11.28
CA SER A 471 -22.80 18.18 -12.31
C SER A 471 -22.78 17.49 -13.67
N SER A 472 -21.78 16.65 -13.95
CA SER A 472 -21.67 15.90 -15.22
C SER A 472 -22.47 14.57 -15.20
N ALA A 473 -22.97 14.16 -14.03
CA ALA A 473 -23.79 12.96 -13.86
C ALA A 473 -25.12 13.24 -13.14
N ASP A 474 -25.40 14.52 -12.86
CA ASP A 474 -26.46 15.02 -11.98
C ASP A 474 -26.69 14.15 -10.74
N ALA A 475 -25.65 14.02 -9.91
CA ALA A 475 -25.66 13.12 -8.75
C ALA A 475 -24.89 13.68 -7.54
N ILE A 476 -25.42 13.47 -6.33
CA ILE A 476 -24.78 13.88 -5.07
C ILE A 476 -24.18 12.64 -4.39
N HIS A 477 -22.86 12.62 -4.26
CA HIS A 477 -22.13 11.62 -3.49
C HIS A 477 -21.97 12.08 -2.03
N VAL A 478 -22.30 11.20 -1.10
CA VAL A 478 -22.27 11.45 0.36
C VAL A 478 -21.36 10.41 1.01
N ASP A 479 -20.39 10.85 1.78
CA ASP A 479 -19.47 10.03 2.57
C ASP A 479 -19.52 10.50 4.03
N VAL A 480 -20.10 9.69 4.90
CA VAL A 480 -20.22 9.96 6.34
C VAL A 480 -19.71 8.76 7.14
N THR A 481 -19.10 8.99 8.29
CA THR A 481 -18.92 7.96 9.31
C THR A 481 -20.16 7.94 10.20
N VAL A 482 -20.55 6.76 10.70
CA VAL A 482 -21.49 6.56 11.82
C VAL A 482 -20.88 5.59 12.84
N LEU A 483 -21.41 5.54 14.07
CA LEU A 483 -20.91 4.72 15.18
C LEU A 483 -19.39 4.90 15.43
N TYR A 484 -18.88 6.09 15.18
CA TYR A 484 -17.48 6.55 15.27
C TYR A 484 -16.45 5.87 14.35
N PHE A 485 -16.81 4.83 13.59
CA PHE A 485 -15.86 4.13 12.70
C PHE A 485 -16.46 3.50 11.42
N VAL A 486 -17.78 3.53 11.23
CA VAL A 486 -18.48 2.88 10.11
C VAL A 486 -18.72 3.88 8.98
N SER A 487 -17.86 3.88 7.96
CA SER A 487 -18.02 4.76 6.79
C SER A 487 -19.15 4.28 5.86
N VAL A 488 -20.22 5.07 5.82
CA VAL A 488 -21.37 4.97 4.91
C VAL A 488 -21.07 5.82 3.67
N LYS A 489 -21.02 5.18 2.51
CA LYS A 489 -20.88 5.86 1.21
C LYS A 489 -22.15 5.65 0.39
N MET A 490 -22.76 6.74 -0.03
CA MET A 490 -24.01 6.77 -0.76
C MET A 490 -23.89 7.66 -1.99
N THR A 491 -24.60 7.31 -3.05
CA THR A 491 -24.76 8.17 -4.24
C THR A 491 -26.25 8.37 -4.45
N LEU A 492 -26.66 9.64 -4.54
CA LEU A 492 -28.01 10.07 -4.80
C LEU A 492 -28.07 10.55 -6.26
N ALA A 493 -28.83 9.88 -7.11
CA ALA A 493 -29.01 10.30 -8.50
C ALA A 493 -30.24 11.20 -8.63
N SER A 494 -30.19 12.16 -9.54
CA SER A 494 -31.32 13.03 -9.87
C SER A 494 -32.54 12.21 -10.32
N VAL A 495 -33.71 12.64 -9.86
CA VAL A 495 -35.04 12.10 -10.19
C VAL A 495 -35.77 13.18 -10.96
N VAL A 496 -35.84 12.97 -12.28
CA VAL A 496 -36.54 13.81 -13.27
C VAL A 496 -38.06 13.68 -13.10
#